data_AF-A0A1B0D290-F1
#
_entry.id   AF-A0A1B0D290-F1
#
_cell.length_a   1.000
_cell.length_b   1.000
_cell.length_c   1.000
_cell.angle_alpha   90.00
_cell.angle_beta   90.00
_cell.angle_gamma   90.00
#
_symmetry.space_group_name_H-M   'P 1'
#
loop_
_entity.id
_entity.type
_entity.pdbx_description
1 polymer ?
#
loop_
_entity_poly.entity_id
_entity_poly.type
_entity_poly.pdbx_seq_one_letter_code
_entity_poly.pdbx_strand_id
1 'polypeptide(L)'
;MLYFVIVGIVVGLATFLQIYTYGVAGEFLTERVRDWSFRAMLRQEIAWFDNKSNGVGALCSKLSTDAAAVQGATGQRIGTVLSSVSTLLIAIGIAMFYEWRLGLVALAFAPLLVVGSYLEMKFMEQQNMGNSKALQKSTKLAVEVVSNIRTVAALGRESMFHKQYVDMLRPATKQCKRNTHIRGTVYGLSRSVMFFAFAACMYYGGQLMVWGITDLTSVFV
;
A
#
# COMPACT_ATOMS: atom_id res chain seq x y z
N MET A 1 -19.90 9.56 29.55
CA MET A 1 -18.73 10.46 29.49
C MET A 1 -17.48 9.79 30.08
N LEU A 2 -17.48 9.37 31.36
CA LEU A 2 -16.30 8.77 31.99
C LEU A 2 -15.76 7.50 31.28
N TYR A 3 -16.64 6.59 30.85
CA TYR A 3 -16.25 5.39 30.10
C TYR A 3 -15.56 5.69 28.77
N PHE A 4 -16.01 6.70 28.03
CA PHE A 4 -15.34 7.12 26.77
C PHE A 4 -13.94 7.65 27.03
N VAL A 5 -13.73 8.37 28.14
CA VAL A 5 -12.41 8.88 28.53
C VAL A 5 -11.49 7.72 28.92
N ILE A 6 -11.97 6.75 29.69
CA ILE A 6 -11.19 5.57 30.09
C ILE A 6 -10.80 4.75 28.84
N VAL A 7 -11.75 4.47 27.95
CA VAL A 7 -11.47 3.76 26.69
C VAL A 7 -10.47 4.54 25.83
N GLY A 8 -10.61 5.87 25.75
CA GLY A 8 -9.66 6.72 25.02
C GLY A 8 -8.24 6.64 25.56
N ILE A 9 -8.07 6.67 26.88
CA ILE A 9 -6.75 6.53 27.53
C ILE A 9 -6.18 5.13 27.27
N VAL A 10 -6.99 4.08 27.42
CA VAL A 10 -6.55 2.70 27.19
C VAL A 10 -6.14 2.47 25.74
N VAL A 11 -6.93 2.94 24.77
CA VAL A 11 -6.61 2.84 23.34
C VAL A 11 -5.37 3.67 23.01
N GLY A 12 -5.24 4.87 23.59
CA GLY A 12 -4.05 5.71 23.43
C GLY A 12 -2.77 5.01 23.91
N LEU A 13 -2.81 4.42 25.11
CA LEU A 13 -1.68 3.66 25.65
C LEU A 13 -1.40 2.39 24.85
N ALA A 14 -2.43 1.66 24.44
CA ALA A 14 -2.29 0.43 23.67
C ALA A 14 -1.68 0.70 22.29
N THR A 15 -2.15 1.73 21.59
CA THR A 15 -1.61 2.12 20.28
C THR A 15 -0.17 2.64 20.39
N PHE A 16 0.14 3.43 21.42
CA PHE A 16 1.50 3.85 21.71
C PHE A 16 2.43 2.65 21.94
N LEU A 17 2.03 1.72 22.80
CA LEU A 17 2.80 0.52 23.09
C LEU A 17 2.97 -0.35 21.84
N GLN A 18 1.90 -0.54 21.06
CA GLN A 18 1.93 -1.30 19.81
C GLN A 18 2.93 -0.72 18.82
N ILE A 19 2.89 0.59 18.57
CA ILE A 19 3.82 1.27 17.65
C ILE A 19 5.25 1.17 18.18
N TYR A 20 5.44 1.38 19.49
CA TYR A 20 6.76 1.28 20.12
C TYR A 20 7.36 -0.13 19.99
N THR A 21 6.61 -1.16 20.34
CA THR A 21 7.08 -2.55 20.25
C THR A 21 7.38 -2.97 18.82
N TYR A 22 6.53 -2.61 17.84
CA TYR A 22 6.82 -2.89 16.43
C TYR A 22 8.00 -2.08 15.88
N GLY A 23 8.20 -0.85 16.36
CA GLY A 23 9.36 -0.03 16.02
C GLY A 23 10.66 -0.68 16.50
N VAL A 24 10.71 -1.05 17.77
CA VAL A 24 11.87 -1.73 18.40
C VAL A 24 12.14 -3.08 17.74
N ALA A 25 11.11 -3.90 17.51
CA ALA A 25 11.27 -5.18 16.83
C ALA A 25 11.78 -5.02 15.39
N GLY A 26 11.33 -3.98 14.68
CA GLY A 26 11.83 -3.63 13.35
C GLY A 26 13.30 -3.22 13.35
N GLU A 27 13.74 -2.47 14.37
CA GLU A 27 15.14 -2.06 14.52
C GLU A 27 16.06 -3.26 14.80
N PHE A 28 15.70 -4.14 15.74
CA PHE A 28 16.46 -5.36 16.01
C PHE A 28 16.60 -6.27 14.79
N LEU A 29 15.52 -6.41 14.01
CA LEU A 29 15.57 -7.18 12.77
C LEU A 29 16.53 -6.55 11.76
N THR A 30 16.53 -5.23 11.66
CA THR A 30 17.37 -4.47 10.73
C THR A 30 18.84 -4.61 11.09
N GLU A 31 19.18 -4.50 12.37
CA GLU A 31 20.53 -4.74 12.89
C GLU A 31 21.01 -6.15 12.50
N ARG A 32 20.16 -7.16 12.72
CA ARG A 32 20.49 -8.56 12.44
C ARG A 32 20.66 -8.84 10.95
N VAL A 33 19.79 -8.27 10.10
CA VAL A 33 19.92 -8.36 8.64
C VAL A 33 21.20 -7.67 8.17
N ARG A 34 21.57 -6.53 8.77
CA ARG A 34 22.79 -5.81 8.43
C ARG A 34 24.04 -6.61 8.81
N ASP A 35 24.08 -7.20 10.00
CA ASP A 35 25.21 -8.03 10.44
C ASP A 35 25.35 -9.30 9.57
N TRP A 36 24.25 -10.00 9.29
CA TRP A 36 24.26 -11.18 8.43
C TRP A 36 24.69 -10.86 7.01
N SER A 37 24.18 -9.77 6.43
CA SER A 37 24.55 -9.33 5.09
C SER A 37 26.03 -8.95 5.02
N PHE A 38 26.53 -8.21 6.01
CA PHE A 38 27.94 -7.83 6.08
C PHE A 38 28.86 -9.05 6.25
N ARG A 39 28.52 -9.99 7.16
CA ARG A 39 29.25 -11.25 7.31
C ARG A 39 29.24 -12.09 6.04
N ALA A 40 28.12 -12.14 5.32
CA ALA A 40 28.02 -12.86 4.06
C ALA A 40 28.89 -12.22 2.97
N MET A 41 28.93 -10.88 2.88
CA MET A 41 29.81 -10.16 1.95
C MET A 41 31.29 -10.47 2.23
N LEU A 42 31.71 -10.50 3.50
CA LEU A 42 33.11 -10.80 3.88
C LEU A 42 33.56 -12.22 3.56
N ARG A 43 32.63 -13.18 3.39
CA ARG A 43 32.94 -14.58 3.07
C ARG A 43 33.05 -14.84 1.57
N GLN A 44 32.78 -13.84 0.74
CA GLN A 44 32.76 -13.99 -0.71
C GLN A 44 34.14 -13.91 -1.33
N GLU A 45 34.34 -14.65 -2.41
CA GLU A 45 35.60 -14.72 -3.14
C GLU A 45 35.94 -13.40 -3.85
N ILE A 46 37.24 -13.18 -4.13
CA ILE A 46 37.73 -11.95 -4.75
C ILE A 46 37.08 -11.72 -6.12
N ALA A 47 36.87 -12.78 -6.92
CA ALA A 47 36.20 -12.71 -8.22
C ALA A 47 34.76 -12.18 -8.14
N TRP A 48 34.09 -12.29 -6.99
CA TRP A 48 32.76 -11.72 -6.78
C TRP A 48 32.79 -10.19 -6.67
N PHE A 49 33.87 -9.63 -6.15
CA PHE A 49 34.08 -8.18 -6.02
C PHE A 49 34.56 -7.53 -7.32
N ASP A 50 35.08 -8.30 -8.28
CA ASP A 50 35.46 -7.82 -9.61
C ASP A 50 34.25 -7.39 -10.46
N ASN A 51 33.04 -7.85 -10.10
CA ASN A 51 31.83 -7.41 -10.77
C ASN A 51 31.50 -5.94 -10.40
N LYS A 52 31.29 -5.08 -11.41
CA LYS A 52 30.96 -3.66 -11.22
C LYS A 52 29.71 -3.43 -10.35
N SER A 53 28.79 -4.38 -10.29
CA SER A 53 27.61 -4.31 -9.41
C SER A 53 27.92 -4.53 -7.93
N ASN A 54 29.08 -5.11 -7.62
CA ASN A 54 29.51 -5.54 -6.28
C ASN A 54 30.74 -4.75 -5.80
N GLY A 55 31.00 -3.57 -6.40
CA GLY A 55 32.02 -2.68 -5.88
C GLY A 55 31.71 -2.23 -4.45
N VAL A 56 32.75 -1.93 -3.67
CA VAL A 56 32.64 -1.59 -2.23
C VAL A 56 31.62 -0.48 -1.96
N GLY A 57 31.58 0.57 -2.80
CA GLY A 57 30.59 1.65 -2.67
C GLY A 57 29.15 1.23 -2.98
N ALA A 58 28.95 0.36 -3.99
CA ALA A 58 27.63 -0.16 -4.33
C ALA A 58 27.11 -1.13 -3.25
N LEU A 59 27.99 -1.94 -2.66
CA LEU A 59 27.65 -2.82 -1.55
C LEU A 59 27.33 -2.05 -0.27
N CYS A 60 28.09 -1.00 0.05
CA CYS A 60 27.80 -0.14 1.20
C CYS A 60 26.46 0.58 1.01
N SER A 61 26.18 1.07 -0.21
CA SER A 61 24.87 1.63 -0.55
C SER A 61 23.75 0.60 -0.41
N LYS A 62 23.89 -0.61 -0.96
CA LYS A 62 22.90 -1.68 -0.81
C LYS A 62 22.68 -2.06 0.65
N LEU A 63 23.75 -2.21 1.42
CA LEU A 63 23.67 -2.57 2.83
C LEU A 63 22.90 -1.52 3.65
N SER A 64 23.05 -0.23 3.32
CA SER A 64 22.31 0.85 3.96
C SER A 64 20.86 0.95 3.46
N THR A 65 20.67 0.97 2.14
CA THR A 65 19.36 1.18 1.50
C THR A 65 18.44 -0.04 1.60
N ASP A 66 18.95 -1.24 1.33
CA ASP A 66 18.15 -2.46 1.35
C ASP A 66 17.82 -2.88 2.79
N ALA A 67 18.74 -2.69 3.75
CA ALA A 67 18.44 -2.94 5.17
C ALA A 67 17.35 -1.97 5.70
N ALA A 68 17.43 -0.68 5.34
CA ALA A 68 16.39 0.28 5.69
C ALA A 68 15.05 -0.03 5.01
N ALA A 69 15.07 -0.51 3.77
CA ALA A 69 13.86 -0.97 3.07
C ALA A 69 13.23 -2.19 3.76
N VAL A 70 14.05 -3.14 4.22
CA VAL A 70 13.60 -4.29 5.02
C VAL A 70 13.01 -3.82 6.35
N GLN A 71 13.61 -2.85 7.05
CA GLN A 71 13.04 -2.27 8.27
C GLN A 71 11.61 -1.76 8.03
N GLY A 72 11.45 -0.92 7.00
CA GLY A 72 10.17 -0.31 6.65
C GLY A 72 9.12 -1.34 6.19
N ALA A 73 9.56 -2.41 5.53
CA ALA A 73 8.69 -3.50 5.10
C ALA A 73 8.28 -4.44 6.25
N THR A 74 9.17 -4.69 7.21
CA THR A 74 9.00 -5.77 8.19
C THR A 74 8.52 -5.28 9.55
N GLY A 75 8.90 -4.07 9.99
CA GLY A 75 8.45 -3.52 11.27
C GLY A 75 7.01 -3.01 11.20
N GLN A 76 6.81 -1.89 10.51
CA GLN A 76 5.53 -1.17 10.55
C GLN A 76 4.44 -1.82 9.69
N ARG A 77 4.77 -2.34 8.49
CA ARG A 77 3.77 -2.93 7.60
C ARG A 77 3.26 -4.28 8.11
N ILE A 78 4.14 -5.17 8.57
CA ILE A 78 3.69 -6.46 9.14
C ILE A 78 2.88 -6.22 10.41
N GLY A 79 3.29 -5.30 11.28
CA GLY A 79 2.49 -4.92 12.46
C GLY A 79 1.09 -4.44 12.08
N THR A 80 0.99 -3.61 11.04
CA THR A 80 -0.30 -3.13 10.52
C THR A 80 -1.15 -4.26 9.93
N VAL A 81 -0.54 -5.17 9.15
CA VAL A 81 -1.25 -6.31 8.56
C VAL A 81 -1.75 -7.26 9.63
N LEU A 82 -0.91 -7.61 10.60
CA LEU A 82 -1.28 -8.49 11.70
C LEU A 82 -2.40 -7.88 12.55
N SER A 83 -2.28 -6.59 12.88
CA SER A 83 -3.36 -5.87 13.57
C SER A 83 -4.65 -5.86 12.76
N SER A 84 -4.58 -5.65 11.44
CA SER A 84 -5.76 -5.63 10.58
C SER A 84 -6.44 -6.99 10.50
N VAL A 85 -5.67 -8.07 10.41
CA VAL A 85 -6.19 -9.45 10.42
C VAL A 85 -6.82 -9.78 11.78
N SER A 86 -6.15 -9.46 12.88
CA SER A 86 -6.69 -9.65 14.23
C SER A 86 -7.99 -8.89 14.44
N THR A 87 -8.04 -7.61 14.06
CA THR A 87 -9.27 -6.81 14.16
C THR A 87 -10.39 -7.40 13.31
N LEU A 88 -10.09 -7.88 12.10
CA LEU A 88 -11.10 -8.49 11.23
C LEU A 88 -11.64 -9.80 11.82
N LEU A 89 -10.79 -10.65 12.38
CA LEU A 89 -11.21 -11.89 13.03
C LEU A 89 -12.06 -11.62 14.29
N ILE A 90 -11.64 -10.67 15.13
CA ILE A 90 -12.38 -10.28 16.33
C ILE A 90 -13.72 -9.65 15.94
N ALA A 91 -13.75 -8.76 14.95
CA ALA A 91 -14.98 -8.12 14.49
C ALA A 91 -15.99 -9.12 13.93
N ILE A 92 -15.54 -10.08 13.10
CA ILE A 92 -16.40 -11.16 12.61
C ILE A 92 -16.88 -12.04 13.77
N GLY A 93 -16.00 -12.37 14.72
CA GLY A 93 -16.33 -13.18 15.89
C GLY A 93 -17.41 -12.52 16.76
N ILE A 94 -17.28 -11.23 17.07
CA ILE A 94 -18.26 -10.47 17.85
C ILE A 94 -19.59 -10.37 17.07
N ALA A 95 -19.54 -10.04 15.78
CA ALA A 95 -20.74 -9.92 14.95
C ALA A 95 -21.52 -11.24 14.87
N MET A 96 -20.83 -12.38 14.75
CA MET A 96 -21.48 -13.70 14.74
C MET A 96 -21.98 -14.13 16.12
N PHE A 97 -21.34 -13.68 17.20
CA PHE A 97 -21.74 -14.01 18.57
C PHE A 97 -23.02 -13.30 19.01
N TYR A 98 -23.17 -12.00 18.70
CA TYR A 98 -24.36 -11.24 19.05
C TYR A 98 -25.54 -11.57 18.14
N GLU A 99 -25.36 -11.45 16.82
CA GLU A 99 -26.44 -11.68 15.86
C GLU A 99 -25.96 -12.35 14.58
N TRP A 100 -25.93 -13.69 14.62
CA TRP A 100 -25.51 -14.51 13.49
C TRP A 100 -26.31 -14.23 12.20
N ARG A 101 -27.59 -13.82 12.31
CA ARG A 101 -28.45 -13.50 11.16
C ARG A 101 -27.99 -12.24 10.45
N LEU A 102 -27.65 -11.20 11.22
CA LEU A 102 -27.14 -9.93 10.68
C LEU A 102 -25.70 -10.11 10.18
N GLY A 103 -24.89 -10.87 10.92
CA GLY A 103 -23.52 -11.24 10.55
C GLY A 103 -23.45 -11.99 9.21
N LEU A 104 -24.39 -12.89 8.91
CA LEU A 104 -24.46 -13.59 7.62
C LEU A 104 -24.76 -12.64 6.45
N VAL A 105 -25.65 -11.66 6.64
CA VAL A 105 -25.93 -10.64 5.62
C VAL A 105 -24.68 -9.81 5.36
N ALA A 106 -23.98 -9.37 6.41
CA ALA A 106 -22.70 -8.67 6.27
C ALA A 106 -21.62 -9.53 5.58
N LEU A 107 -21.55 -10.82 5.92
CA LEU A 107 -20.61 -11.77 5.32
C LEU A 107 -20.88 -11.98 3.82
N ALA A 108 -22.13 -11.90 3.37
CA ALA A 108 -22.48 -11.98 1.94
C ALA A 108 -21.91 -10.79 1.14
N PHE A 109 -21.79 -9.61 1.75
CA PHE A 109 -21.18 -8.43 1.12
C PHE A 109 -19.64 -8.39 1.26
N ALA A 110 -19.07 -9.09 2.25
CA ALA A 110 -17.62 -9.15 2.47
C ALA A 110 -16.81 -9.56 1.22
N PRO A 111 -17.12 -10.64 0.47
CA PRO A 111 -16.35 -11.00 -0.72
C PRO A 111 -16.44 -9.94 -1.83
N LEU A 112 -17.58 -9.27 -1.96
CA LEU A 112 -17.77 -8.22 -2.95
C LEU A 112 -16.88 -6.99 -2.64
N LEU A 113 -16.75 -6.65 -1.36
CA LEU A 113 -15.82 -5.61 -0.89
C LEU A 113 -14.36 -6.00 -1.12
N VAL A 114 -13.99 -7.24 -0.78
CA VAL A 114 -12.64 -7.76 -0.98
C VAL A 114 -12.25 -7.73 -2.46
N VAL A 115 -13.12 -8.19 -3.35
CA VAL A 115 -12.91 -8.15 -4.80
C VAL A 115 -12.79 -6.71 -5.30
N GLY A 116 -13.64 -5.80 -4.82
CA GLY A 116 -13.57 -4.37 -5.14
C GLY A 116 -12.22 -3.75 -4.77
N SER A 117 -11.76 -3.98 -3.54
CA SER A 117 -10.45 -3.50 -3.06
C SER A 117 -9.28 -4.13 -3.81
N TYR A 118 -9.34 -5.43 -4.11
CA TYR A 118 -8.31 -6.13 -4.86
C TYR A 118 -8.17 -5.59 -6.29
N LEU A 119 -9.29 -5.38 -6.98
CA LEU A 119 -9.29 -4.80 -8.32
C LEU A 119 -8.70 -3.40 -8.31
N GLU A 120 -9.08 -2.56 -7.34
CA GLU A 120 -8.52 -1.22 -7.19
C GLU A 120 -7.00 -1.25 -7.02
N MET A 121 -6.50 -2.14 -6.15
CA MET A 121 -5.08 -2.29 -5.89
C MET A 121 -4.31 -2.72 -7.15
N LYS A 122 -4.86 -3.69 -7.90
CA LYS A 122 -4.27 -4.18 -9.15
C LYS A 122 -4.25 -3.10 -10.24
N PHE A 123 -5.31 -2.32 -10.37
CA PHE A 123 -5.36 -1.20 -11.32
C PHE A 123 -4.33 -0.11 -10.96
N MET A 124 -4.15 0.18 -9.68
CA MET A 124 -3.16 1.14 -9.21
C MET A 124 -1.74 0.68 -9.51
N GLU A 125 -1.42 -0.59 -9.25
CA GLU A 125 -0.12 -1.18 -9.53
C GLU A 125 0.21 -1.15 -11.02
N GLN A 126 -0.73 -1.59 -11.87
CA GLN A 126 -0.54 -1.61 -13.33
C GLN A 126 -0.32 -0.21 -13.90
N GLN A 127 -1.02 0.80 -13.36
CA GLN A 127 -0.83 2.19 -13.76
C GLN A 127 0.54 2.73 -13.33
N ASN A 128 0.98 2.43 -12.10
CA ASN A 128 2.29 2.86 -11.60
C ASN A 128 3.44 2.28 -12.43
N MET A 129 3.39 0.99 -12.78
CA MET A 129 4.43 0.35 -13.61
C MET A 129 4.52 0.98 -15.01
N GLY A 130 3.37 1.22 -15.65
CA GLY A 130 3.33 1.84 -16.98
C GLY A 130 3.87 3.27 -16.99
N ASN A 131 3.48 4.07 -16.00
CA ASN A 131 3.92 5.44 -15.87
C ASN A 131 5.42 5.54 -15.55
N SER A 132 5.92 4.67 -14.67
CA SER A 132 7.35 4.61 -14.31
C SER A 132 8.23 4.31 -15.52
N LYS A 133 7.86 3.34 -16.38
CA LYS A 133 8.62 3.02 -17.59
C LYS A 133 8.68 4.18 -18.59
N ALA A 134 7.57 4.89 -18.79
CA ALA A 134 7.54 6.05 -19.69
C ALA A 134 8.38 7.21 -19.13
N LEU A 135 8.27 7.48 -17.83
CA LEU A 135 9.05 8.50 -17.14
C LEU A 135 10.55 8.18 -17.19
N GLN A 136 10.94 6.93 -16.99
CA GLN A 136 12.35 6.53 -17.05
C GLN A 136 12.97 6.79 -18.43
N LYS A 137 12.23 6.54 -19.51
CA LYS A 137 12.67 6.83 -20.88
C LYS A 137 12.79 8.34 -21.14
N SER A 138 11.78 9.12 -20.76
CA SER A 138 11.80 10.57 -20.96
C SER A 138 12.90 11.25 -20.12
N THR A 139 13.10 10.80 -18.88
CA THR A 139 14.17 11.28 -18.01
C THR A 139 15.54 10.94 -18.59
N LYS A 140 15.73 9.74 -19.14
CA LYS A 140 17.00 9.37 -19.80
C LYS A 140 17.32 10.33 -20.96
N LEU A 141 16.35 10.63 -21.82
CA LEU A 141 16.50 11.59 -22.91
C LEU A 141 16.83 12.99 -22.37
N ALA A 142 16.13 13.45 -21.34
CA ALA A 142 16.38 14.75 -20.74
C ALA A 142 17.80 14.86 -20.16
N VAL A 143 18.26 13.83 -19.46
CA VAL A 143 19.63 13.76 -18.91
C VAL A 143 20.67 13.83 -20.03
N GLU A 144 20.47 13.10 -21.14
CA GLU A 144 21.36 13.13 -22.30
C GLU A 144 21.45 14.52 -22.95
N VAL A 145 20.32 15.19 -23.13
CA VAL A 145 20.23 16.54 -23.70
C VAL A 145 20.89 17.57 -22.79
N VAL A 146 20.59 17.53 -21.49
CA VAL A 146 21.17 18.46 -20.50
C VAL A 146 22.68 18.26 -20.38
N SER A 147 23.15 17.02 -20.40
CA SER A 147 24.59 16.73 -20.31
C SER A 147 25.36 17.24 -21.53
N ASN A 148 24.70 17.32 -22.70
CA ASN A 148 25.30 17.76 -23.97
C ASN A 148 24.73 19.10 -24.46
N ILE A 149 24.28 19.97 -23.54
CA ILE A 149 23.52 21.19 -23.89
C ILE A 149 24.28 22.11 -24.86
N ARG A 150 25.61 22.21 -24.72
CA ARG A 150 26.46 23.03 -25.62
C ARG A 150 26.40 22.52 -27.06
N THR A 151 26.41 21.20 -27.24
CA THR A 151 26.32 20.56 -28.56
C THR A 151 24.93 20.73 -29.18
N VAL A 152 23.88 20.59 -28.36
CA VAL A 152 22.49 20.76 -28.82
C VAL A 152 22.21 22.20 -29.25
N ALA A 153 22.70 23.18 -28.47
CA ALA A 153 22.62 24.60 -28.80
C ALA A 153 23.45 24.94 -30.05
N ALA A 154 24.67 24.41 -30.17
CA ALA A 154 25.53 24.62 -31.34
C ALA A 154 24.91 24.05 -32.64
N LEU A 155 24.16 22.95 -32.54
CA LEU A 155 23.45 22.35 -33.68
C LEU A 155 22.05 22.96 -33.91
N GLY A 156 21.57 23.85 -33.02
CA GLY A 156 20.23 24.46 -33.10
C GLY A 156 19.07 23.46 -33.06
N ARG A 157 19.25 22.29 -32.40
CA ARG A 157 18.27 21.17 -32.44
C ARG A 157 17.36 21.06 -31.21
N GLU A 158 17.26 22.10 -30.40
CA GLU A 158 16.44 22.13 -29.17
C GLU A 158 14.98 21.75 -29.41
N SER A 159 14.36 22.29 -30.48
CA SER A 159 12.97 21.99 -30.85
C SER A 159 12.75 20.51 -31.20
N MET A 160 13.77 19.85 -31.78
CA MET A 160 13.68 18.43 -32.14
C MET A 160 13.64 17.56 -30.89
N PHE A 161 14.57 17.78 -29.94
CA PHE A 161 14.59 17.05 -28.68
C PHE A 161 13.37 17.35 -27.81
N HIS A 162 12.86 18.58 -27.84
CA HIS A 162 11.60 18.94 -27.17
C HIS A 162 10.41 18.13 -27.71
N LYS A 163 10.25 18.08 -29.05
CA LYS A 163 9.19 17.26 -29.67
C LYS A 163 9.34 15.78 -29.33
N GLN A 164 10.56 15.26 -29.39
CA GLN A 164 10.85 13.87 -29.06
C GLN A 164 10.51 13.53 -27.60
N TYR A 165 10.81 14.44 -26.66
CA TYR A 165 10.41 14.31 -25.26
C TYR A 165 8.88 14.28 -25.11
N VAL A 166 8.17 15.21 -25.75
CA VAL A 166 6.69 15.26 -25.73
C VAL A 166 6.08 13.99 -26.33
N ASP A 167 6.61 13.49 -27.44
CA ASP A 167 6.12 12.28 -28.10
C ASP A 167 6.36 11.01 -27.26
N MET A 168 7.43 10.95 -26.47
CA MET A 168 7.66 9.87 -25.51
C MET A 168 6.64 9.86 -24.35
N LEU A 169 6.15 11.04 -23.93
CA LEU A 169 5.18 11.19 -22.83
C LEU A 169 3.72 11.06 -23.28
N ARG A 170 3.40 11.48 -24.50
CA ARG A 170 2.05 11.45 -25.07
C ARG A 170 1.31 10.10 -24.93
N PRO A 171 1.90 8.93 -25.22
CA PRO A 171 1.23 7.65 -25.04
C PRO A 171 0.94 7.34 -23.57
N ALA A 172 1.85 7.69 -22.66
CA ALA A 172 1.65 7.50 -21.23
C ALA A 172 0.54 8.41 -20.70
N THR A 173 0.48 9.67 -21.14
CA THR A 173 -0.60 10.59 -20.77
C THR A 173 -1.96 10.13 -21.31
N LYS A 174 -2.03 9.64 -22.56
CA LYS A 174 -3.27 9.10 -23.14
C LYS A 174 -3.75 7.87 -22.37
N GLN A 175 -2.84 6.95 -22.05
CA GLN A 175 -3.15 5.75 -21.28
C GLN A 175 -3.57 6.09 -19.84
N CYS A 176 -2.90 7.04 -19.19
CA CYS A 176 -3.30 7.54 -17.87
C CYS A 176 -4.70 8.14 -17.90
N LYS A 177 -5.04 9.01 -18.86
CA LYS A 177 -6.39 9.58 -18.98
C LYS A 177 -7.46 8.48 -19.08
N ARG A 178 -7.27 7.49 -19.96
CA ARG A 178 -8.21 6.36 -20.10
C ARG A 178 -8.31 5.55 -18.81
N ASN A 179 -7.19 5.23 -18.19
CA ASN A 179 -7.15 4.48 -16.94
C ASN A 179 -7.79 5.26 -15.78
N THR A 180 -7.64 6.58 -15.70
CA THR A 180 -8.27 7.41 -14.67
C THR A 180 -9.79 7.33 -14.75
N HIS A 181 -10.37 7.38 -15.94
CA HIS A 181 -11.83 7.23 -16.09
C HIS A 181 -12.31 5.85 -15.66
N ILE A 182 -11.65 4.79 -16.10
CA ILE A 182 -12.00 3.41 -15.72
C ILE A 182 -11.83 3.23 -14.20
N ARG A 183 -10.70 3.66 -13.64
CA ARG A 183 -10.45 3.61 -12.20
C ARG A 183 -11.50 4.39 -11.41
N GLY A 184 -11.90 5.57 -11.89
CA GLY A 184 -12.95 6.36 -11.27
C GLY A 184 -14.29 5.61 -11.21
N THR A 185 -14.67 4.95 -12.31
CA THR A 185 -15.91 4.14 -12.34
C THR A 185 -15.84 2.92 -11.42
N VAL A 186 -14.72 2.19 -11.42
CA VAL A 186 -14.51 1.02 -10.55
C VAL A 186 -14.48 1.44 -9.07
N TYR A 187 -13.80 2.54 -8.77
CA TYR A 187 -13.72 3.08 -7.42
C TYR A 187 -15.09 3.52 -6.91
N GLY A 188 -15.84 4.26 -7.73
CA GLY A 188 -17.21 4.67 -7.41
C GLY A 188 -18.10 3.46 -7.13
N LEU A 189 -18.07 2.45 -7.99
CA LEU A 189 -18.87 1.23 -7.83
C LEU A 189 -18.48 0.45 -6.57
N SER A 190 -17.18 0.27 -6.32
CA SER A 190 -16.66 -0.36 -5.10
C SER A 190 -17.13 0.37 -3.83
N ARG A 191 -17.12 1.71 -3.84
CA ARG A 191 -17.58 2.51 -2.70
C ARG A 191 -19.09 2.48 -2.54
N SER A 192 -19.85 2.47 -3.62
CA SER A 192 -21.31 2.32 -3.57
C SER A 192 -21.74 0.99 -2.95
N VAL A 193 -21.03 -0.11 -3.24
CA VAL A 193 -21.30 -1.42 -2.61
C VAL A 193 -21.26 -1.34 -1.08
N MET A 194 -20.31 -0.60 -0.51
CA MET A 194 -20.23 -0.41 0.94
C MET A 194 -21.46 0.30 1.50
N PHE A 195 -21.99 1.31 0.80
CA PHE A 195 -23.23 1.98 1.20
C PHE A 195 -24.46 1.08 1.06
N PHE A 196 -24.54 0.27 0.00
CA PHE A 196 -25.62 -0.71 -0.16
C PHE A 196 -25.58 -1.80 0.91
N ALA A 197 -24.39 -2.29 1.28
CA ALA A 197 -24.22 -3.23 2.37
C ALA A 197 -24.71 -2.63 3.69
N PHE A 198 -24.34 -1.38 3.99
CA PHE A 198 -24.81 -0.68 5.19
C PHE A 198 -26.34 -0.48 5.19
N ALA A 199 -26.91 -0.06 4.07
CA ALA A 199 -28.36 0.10 3.92
C ALA A 199 -29.11 -1.22 4.09
N ALA A 200 -28.60 -2.31 3.51
CA ALA A 200 -29.18 -3.64 3.65
C ALA A 200 -29.11 -4.16 5.09
N CYS A 201 -27.97 -3.99 5.77
CA CYS A 201 -27.83 -4.34 7.18
C CYS A 201 -28.77 -3.51 8.07
N MET A 202 -28.90 -2.20 7.83
CA MET A 202 -29.81 -1.35 8.59
C MET A 202 -31.28 -1.69 8.36
N TYR A 203 -31.67 -1.95 7.11
CA TYR A 203 -33.06 -2.34 6.78
C TYR A 203 -33.41 -3.68 7.42
N TYR A 204 -32.54 -4.69 7.28
CA TYR A 204 -32.76 -6.01 7.84
C TYR A 204 -32.71 -5.98 9.38
N GLY A 205 -31.77 -5.25 9.98
CA GLY A 205 -31.70 -5.04 11.43
C GLY A 205 -32.94 -4.34 11.98
N GLY A 206 -33.46 -3.33 11.28
CA GLY A 206 -34.72 -2.67 11.63
C GLY A 206 -35.92 -3.62 11.60
N GLN A 207 -36.00 -4.48 10.59
CA GLN A 207 -37.09 -5.46 10.49
C GLN A 207 -37.01 -6.54 11.59
N LEU A 208 -35.79 -6.97 11.95
CA LEU A 208 -35.55 -7.93 13.02
C LEU A 208 -35.96 -7.37 14.40
N MET A 209 -35.79 -6.06 14.59
CA MET A 209 -36.24 -5.31 15.76
C MET A 209 -37.78 -5.20 15.81
N VAL A 210 -38.43 -4.93 14.68
CA VAL A 210 -39.92 -4.90 14.59
C VAL A 210 -40.53 -6.26 14.92
N TRP A 211 -39.86 -7.36 14.58
CA TRP A 211 -40.30 -8.72 14.91
C TRP A 211 -40.05 -9.12 16.38
N GLY A 212 -39.40 -8.28 17.18
CA GLY A 212 -39.16 -8.54 18.60
C GLY A 212 -38.17 -9.67 18.88
N ILE A 213 -37.37 -10.07 17.89
CA ILE A 213 -36.41 -11.18 17.98
C ILE A 213 -35.06 -10.68 18.53
N THR A 214 -34.77 -9.39 18.41
CA THR A 214 -33.47 -8.78 18.73
C THR A 214 -33.60 -7.48 19.51
N ASP A 215 -32.69 -7.30 20.46
CA ASP A 215 -32.57 -6.06 21.23
C ASP A 215 -31.75 -5.02 20.45
N LEU A 216 -32.06 -3.74 20.66
CA LEU A 216 -31.40 -2.62 19.97
C LEU A 216 -29.88 -2.66 20.22
N THR A 217 -29.46 -3.09 21.41
CA THR A 217 -28.04 -3.26 21.78
C THR A 217 -27.30 -4.35 21.00
N SER A 218 -27.95 -5.42 20.52
CA SER A 218 -27.25 -6.48 19.77
C SER A 218 -27.10 -6.17 18.27
N VAL A 219 -27.88 -5.23 17.75
CA VAL A 219 -27.84 -4.81 16.34
C VAL A 219 -26.78 -3.72 16.09
N PHE A 220 -26.47 -2.90 17.11
CA PHE A 220 -25.51 -1.78 17.00
C PHE A 220 -24.12 -2.05 17.61
N VAL A 221 -23.90 -3.24 18.20
CA VAL A 221 -22.59 -3.72 18.68
C VAL A 221 -21.85 -4.44 17.55
#